data_AF-A0A267GEG0-F1
#
_entry.id   AF-A0A267GEG0-F1
#
_cell.length_a   1.000
_cell.length_b   1.000
_cell.length_c   1.000
_cell.angle_alpha   90.00
_cell.angle_beta   90.00
_cell.angle_gamma   90.00
#
_symmetry.space_group_name_H-M   'P 1'
#
loop_
_entity.id
_entity.type
_entity.pdbx_description
1 polymer ?
#
loop_
_entity_poly.entity_id
_entity_poly.type
_entity_poly.pdbx_seq_one_letter_code
_entity_poly.pdbx_strand_id
1 'polypeptide(L)'
;KVIMPRRKSKQAKRNYAAAAAASSITPSPFGMPSYPNTRWNHRHRSSSSSSNSMEVDSQQMGSIPQTQPVSVDQVENSAGGYVFQVTDIQQLKRFICIGCESGTYYASENELTVTNILALQNLIQAGQGPEAVATIRQYSVEGRTAKQDGIQIALALCAHSNDPATKRAAYACLDEVCRIPTHLFQFVDIGQKACQPAGTGWGRAQRRAVAKWYLQFADTPKRLAYMVTKYRNRGGWTHRDLLRLCHAKTDKPLLNCLLRYCVKGIEAVRDNWPSESDSANVLAYLEAIEQLHKMDNGEEFVAAGLIEKFGLVREHVPAPLLGSKQVMAALLTNMPLTAMLRSLAKYLSSGLFTDKPDLLDTVIERITNADLLHKAMIHPINVLAAWRIVDSGRGFRGGLTWQPEPRLVTALEKAFYLSFKNVKPTGKRILLALDVSGSMSSPANPIQCISCAEAAAALAMVTVRIEPANTCQVVGFCSKLVNLNICSG
;
A
#
# COMPACT_ATOMS: atom_id res chain seq x y z
N LYS A 1 6.01 -10.25 -34.91
CA LYS A 1 5.23 -8.99 -34.79
C LYS A 1 3.86 -9.32 -34.22
N VAL A 2 3.66 -9.14 -32.90
CA VAL A 2 2.35 -9.29 -32.26
C VAL A 2 2.02 -7.95 -31.59
N ILE A 3 0.96 -7.31 -32.07
CA ILE A 3 0.51 -5.98 -31.65
C ILE A 3 -0.32 -6.15 -30.37
N MET A 4 0.20 -5.72 -29.21
CA MET A 4 -0.59 -5.54 -28.00
C MET A 4 -1.32 -4.18 -28.02
N PRO A 5 -2.55 -4.07 -27.48
CA PRO A 5 -3.40 -2.90 -27.68
C PRO A 5 -2.98 -1.72 -26.79
N ARG A 6 -2.47 -0.66 -27.43
CA ARG A 6 -2.12 0.68 -26.89
C ARG A 6 -3.30 1.52 -26.34
N ARG A 7 -4.46 0.95 -26.03
CA ARG A 7 -5.67 1.73 -25.71
C ARG A 7 -5.70 2.33 -24.29
N LYS A 8 -5.11 1.68 -23.27
CA LYS A 8 -5.15 2.18 -21.88
C LYS A 8 -4.26 3.41 -21.61
N SER A 9 -3.20 3.63 -22.41
CA SER A 9 -2.27 4.75 -22.19
C SER A 9 -2.76 6.10 -22.73
N LYS A 10 -3.73 6.11 -23.65
CA LYS A 10 -4.28 7.37 -24.21
C LYS A 10 -5.33 8.01 -23.28
N GLN A 11 -6.09 7.20 -22.54
CA GLN A 11 -7.11 7.70 -21.61
C GLN A 11 -6.48 8.35 -20.37
N ALA A 12 -5.48 7.71 -19.77
CA ALA A 12 -4.72 8.29 -18.65
C ALA A 12 -4.06 9.63 -19.04
N LYS A 13 -3.49 9.73 -20.24
CA LYS A 13 -2.91 10.99 -20.75
C LYS A 13 -3.92 12.13 -20.90
N ARG A 14 -5.18 11.84 -21.24
CA ARG A 14 -6.25 12.85 -21.31
C ARG A 14 -6.68 13.33 -19.91
N ASN A 15 -6.68 12.44 -18.92
CA ASN A 15 -7.13 12.76 -17.56
C ASN A 15 -6.12 13.67 -16.80
N TYR A 16 -4.81 13.47 -16.98
CA TYR A 16 -3.80 14.36 -16.40
C TYR A 16 -3.81 15.76 -17.05
N ALA A 17 -4.10 15.84 -18.36
CA ALA A 17 -4.19 17.11 -19.06
C ALA A 17 -5.42 17.94 -18.66
N ALA A 18 -6.55 17.29 -18.34
CA ALA A 18 -7.77 17.96 -17.87
C ALA A 18 -7.58 18.62 -16.49
N ALA A 19 -6.89 17.95 -15.56
CA ALA A 19 -6.55 18.53 -14.25
C ALA A 19 -5.57 19.71 -14.36
N ALA A 20 -4.62 19.64 -15.30
CA ALA A 20 -3.71 20.75 -15.58
C ALA A 20 -4.41 21.96 -16.23
N ALA A 21 -5.44 21.73 -17.07
CA ALA A 21 -6.21 22.80 -17.70
C ALA A 21 -7.12 23.57 -16.72
N ALA A 22 -7.55 22.94 -15.62
CA ALA A 22 -8.27 23.63 -14.54
C ALA A 22 -7.36 24.57 -13.72
N SER A 23 -6.04 24.49 -13.90
CA SER A 23 -5.04 25.27 -13.16
C SER A 23 -4.84 26.71 -13.67
N SER A 24 -5.53 27.11 -14.75
CA SER A 24 -5.37 28.43 -15.40
C SER A 24 -6.51 29.41 -15.15
N ILE A 25 -7.45 29.10 -14.25
CA ILE A 25 -8.57 30.00 -13.92
C ILE A 25 -8.21 30.82 -12.67
N THR A 26 -7.99 32.12 -12.87
CA THR A 26 -7.82 33.10 -11.79
C THR A 26 -9.16 33.34 -11.07
N PRO A 27 -9.20 33.40 -9.72
CA PRO A 27 -10.43 33.73 -9.01
C PRO A 27 -10.66 35.25 -8.91
N SER A 28 -11.91 35.65 -9.15
CA SER A 28 -12.47 36.99 -8.91
C SER A 28 -12.66 37.23 -7.39
N PRO A 29 -12.57 38.48 -6.88
CA PRO A 29 -12.51 38.76 -5.45
C PRO A 29 -13.88 39.10 -4.86
N PHE A 30 -14.43 38.28 -3.96
CA PHE A 30 -15.48 38.74 -3.04
C PHE A 30 -15.43 38.05 -1.66
N GLY A 31 -15.13 38.88 -0.65
CA GLY A 31 -15.54 38.92 0.76
C GLY A 31 -15.85 37.65 1.56
N MET A 32 -15.11 37.43 2.65
CA MET A 32 -15.51 36.61 3.81
C MET A 32 -16.26 37.45 4.86
N PRO A 33 -17.30 36.91 5.54
CA PRO A 33 -17.83 37.49 6.77
C PRO A 33 -17.28 36.82 8.05
N SER A 34 -17.06 37.66 9.05
CA SER A 34 -16.56 37.37 10.41
C SER A 34 -17.64 36.86 11.38
N TYR A 35 -17.28 35.93 12.27
CA TYR A 35 -18.15 35.39 13.34
C TYR A 35 -17.96 36.10 14.69
N PRO A 36 -19.03 36.33 15.49
CA PRO A 36 -18.92 36.87 16.84
C PRO A 36 -18.90 35.79 17.95
N ASN A 37 -18.09 36.08 18.98
CA ASN A 37 -17.94 35.36 20.25
C ASN A 37 -19.17 35.52 21.17
N THR A 38 -19.60 34.44 21.83
CA THR A 38 -20.44 34.54 23.04
C THR A 38 -20.00 33.59 24.16
N ARG A 39 -19.88 34.19 25.36
CA ARG A 39 -19.44 33.62 26.64
C ARG A 39 -20.50 32.71 27.26
N TRP A 40 -20.06 31.65 27.92
CA TRP A 40 -20.85 30.76 28.77
C TRP A 40 -20.87 31.25 30.22
N ASN A 41 -22.05 31.28 30.85
CA ASN A 41 -22.22 31.47 32.29
C ASN A 41 -22.70 30.16 32.93
N HIS A 42 -21.94 29.66 33.90
CA HIS A 42 -22.31 28.53 34.76
C HIS A 42 -23.25 28.97 35.88
N ARG A 43 -24.32 28.20 36.13
CA ARG A 43 -25.01 28.18 37.43
C ARG A 43 -25.19 26.74 37.89
N HIS A 44 -24.64 26.46 39.08
CA HIS A 44 -24.92 25.26 39.84
C HIS A 44 -26.28 25.37 40.53
N ARG A 45 -27.07 24.28 40.52
CA ARG A 45 -28.14 24.07 41.50
C ARG A 45 -28.15 22.61 41.94
N SER A 46 -28.05 22.44 43.26
CA SER A 46 -28.17 21.20 44.01
C SER A 46 -29.60 20.64 43.97
N SER A 47 -29.74 19.31 43.92
CA SER A 47 -31.02 18.63 44.11
C SER A 47 -30.89 17.49 45.12
N SER A 48 -31.69 17.59 46.17
CA SER A 48 -32.03 16.56 47.15
C SER A 48 -32.81 15.41 46.53
N SER A 49 -32.67 14.23 47.13
CA SER A 49 -33.33 12.98 46.79
C SER A 49 -34.83 12.98 47.07
N SER A 50 -35.62 12.58 46.09
CA SER A 50 -36.89 11.89 46.32
C SER A 50 -37.24 11.02 45.12
N SER A 51 -37.35 9.74 45.41
CA SER A 51 -37.83 8.68 44.54
C SER A 51 -39.30 8.90 44.20
N ASN A 52 -39.59 9.12 42.92
CA ASN A 52 -40.89 8.82 42.35
C ASN A 52 -40.70 8.30 40.93
N SER A 53 -41.29 7.14 40.69
CA SER A 53 -41.44 6.50 39.38
C SER A 53 -42.15 7.45 38.41
N MET A 54 -41.38 8.08 37.53
CA MET A 54 -41.89 8.73 36.33
C MET A 54 -41.64 7.77 35.17
N GLU A 55 -42.72 7.23 34.63
CA GLU A 55 -42.76 6.83 33.22
C GLU A 55 -42.21 7.99 32.41
N VAL A 56 -41.04 7.79 31.80
CA VAL A 56 -40.50 8.74 30.85
C VAL A 56 -41.33 8.58 29.59
N ASP A 57 -42.40 9.37 29.50
CA ASP A 57 -43.06 9.66 28.25
C ASP A 57 -42.00 10.31 27.35
N SER A 58 -41.36 9.47 26.53
CA SER A 58 -40.38 9.92 25.55
C SER A 58 -41.15 10.69 24.49
N GLN A 59 -41.41 11.97 24.77
CA GLN A 59 -41.74 12.93 23.73
C GLN A 59 -40.70 12.76 22.64
N GLN A 60 -41.11 12.18 21.51
CA GLN A 60 -40.33 12.11 20.30
C GLN A 60 -39.94 13.54 19.94
N MET A 61 -38.70 13.94 20.27
CA MET A 61 -38.02 14.90 19.41
C MET A 61 -38.01 14.22 18.04
N GLY A 62 -38.87 14.68 17.15
CA GLY A 62 -38.98 14.13 15.80
C GLY A 62 -37.58 14.11 15.20
N SER A 63 -37.01 12.92 15.03
CA SER A 63 -35.69 12.79 14.45
C SER A 63 -35.80 13.33 13.04
N ILE A 64 -35.07 14.41 12.73
CA ILE A 64 -34.98 14.91 11.36
C ILE A 64 -34.51 13.73 10.51
N PRO A 65 -35.32 13.27 9.53
CA PRO A 65 -34.97 12.11 8.73
C PRO A 65 -33.68 12.39 7.96
N GLN A 66 -32.88 11.37 7.67
CA GLN A 66 -31.60 11.55 6.98
C GLN A 66 -31.75 12.19 5.59
N THR A 67 -32.95 12.17 5.00
CA THR A 67 -33.31 12.88 3.76
C THR A 67 -33.48 14.39 3.91
N GLN A 68 -33.28 14.94 5.11
CA GLN A 68 -33.31 16.38 5.39
C GLN A 68 -32.02 16.80 6.10
N PRO A 69 -31.47 17.98 5.76
CA PRO A 69 -30.27 18.50 6.43
C PRO A 69 -30.60 18.94 7.86
N VAL A 70 -29.77 18.51 8.80
CA VAL A 70 -29.78 18.91 10.21
C VAL A 70 -28.92 20.17 10.44
N SER A 71 -28.01 20.48 9.52
CA SER A 71 -27.18 21.70 9.54
C SER A 71 -26.94 22.20 8.11
N VAL A 72 -26.69 23.50 7.98
CA VAL A 72 -26.31 24.17 6.71
C VAL A 72 -25.01 23.64 6.11
N ASP A 73 -24.15 23.04 6.93
CA ASP A 73 -22.86 22.49 6.51
C ASP A 73 -22.96 21.03 6.02
N GLN A 74 -24.18 20.48 5.93
CA GLN A 74 -24.38 19.14 5.39
C GLN A 74 -24.56 19.16 3.87
N VAL A 75 -24.02 18.12 3.24
CA VAL A 75 -24.12 17.85 1.80
C VAL A 75 -24.87 16.54 1.59
N GLU A 76 -25.57 16.46 0.45
CA GLU A 76 -26.25 15.23 0.05
C GLU A 76 -25.23 14.16 -0.40
N ASN A 77 -25.37 12.94 0.11
CA ASN A 77 -24.56 11.79 -0.27
C ASN A 77 -25.14 11.06 -1.49
N SER A 78 -24.41 10.08 -2.02
CA SER A 78 -24.84 9.31 -3.21
C SER A 78 -26.12 8.48 -3.03
N ALA A 79 -26.61 8.31 -1.80
CA ALA A 79 -27.85 7.62 -1.49
C ALA A 79 -29.02 8.58 -1.17
N GLY A 80 -28.84 9.89 -1.37
CA GLY A 80 -29.86 10.92 -1.13
C GLY A 80 -30.02 11.34 0.34
N GLY A 81 -29.09 10.96 1.21
CA GLY A 81 -29.07 11.35 2.62
C GLY A 81 -28.05 12.45 2.90
N TYR A 82 -28.33 13.32 3.86
CA TYR A 82 -27.45 14.44 4.23
C TYR A 82 -26.37 14.00 5.23
N VAL A 83 -25.12 14.35 4.94
CA VAL A 83 -23.93 14.03 5.74
C VAL A 83 -22.98 15.22 5.79
N PHE A 84 -22.02 15.23 6.72
CA PHE A 84 -20.97 16.25 6.70
C PHE A 84 -19.91 15.92 5.65
N GLN A 85 -19.49 16.95 4.91
CA GLN A 85 -18.36 16.84 4.01
C GLN A 85 -17.09 16.50 4.80
N VAL A 86 -16.37 15.49 4.34
CA VAL A 86 -15.11 15.07 4.96
C VAL A 86 -14.07 16.16 4.72
N THR A 87 -13.35 16.57 5.77
CA THR A 87 -12.28 17.55 5.64
C THR A 87 -11.18 17.06 4.70
N ASP A 88 -10.52 17.98 3.99
CA ASP A 88 -9.50 17.62 2.99
C ASP A 88 -8.36 16.78 3.58
N ILE A 89 -7.96 17.03 4.83
CA ILE A 89 -6.94 16.23 5.52
C ILE A 89 -7.42 14.80 5.81
N GLN A 90 -8.70 14.60 6.12
CA GLN A 90 -9.27 13.27 6.31
C GLN A 90 -9.45 12.56 4.96
N GLN A 91 -9.78 13.31 3.91
CA GLN A 91 -9.83 12.77 2.56
C GLN A 91 -8.44 12.33 2.07
N LEU A 92 -7.39 13.10 2.36
CA LEU A 92 -6.00 12.70 2.11
C LEU A 92 -5.65 11.39 2.84
N LYS A 93 -6.01 11.27 4.12
CA LYS A 93 -5.79 10.03 4.90
C LYS A 93 -6.51 8.83 4.28
N ARG A 94 -7.76 9.01 3.82
CA ARG A 94 -8.51 7.96 3.09
C ARG A 94 -7.80 7.59 1.79
N PHE A 95 -7.37 8.58 1.02
CA PHE A 95 -6.67 8.38 -0.24
C PHE A 95 -5.39 7.55 -0.07
N ILE A 96 -4.53 7.91 0.88
CA ILE A 96 -3.25 7.21 1.08
C ILE A 96 -3.44 5.80 1.68
N CYS A 97 -4.52 5.56 2.44
CA CYS A 97 -4.80 4.23 3.00
C CYS A 97 -5.46 3.26 2.02
N ILE A 98 -6.48 3.72 1.29
CA ILE A 98 -7.39 2.86 0.51
C ILE A 98 -7.03 2.90 -0.99
N GLY A 99 -6.47 4.02 -1.47
CA GLY A 99 -6.19 4.26 -2.89
C GLY A 99 -7.44 4.55 -3.73
N CYS A 100 -7.30 4.51 -5.05
CA CYS A 100 -8.39 4.76 -6.03
C CYS A 100 -8.61 3.63 -7.04
N GLU A 101 -7.76 2.59 -7.06
CA GLU A 101 -7.64 1.59 -8.16
C GLU A 101 -8.88 0.72 -8.41
N SER A 102 -9.90 0.85 -7.57
CA SER A 102 -11.23 0.33 -7.86
C SER A 102 -12.21 1.33 -7.27
N GLY A 103 -13.18 1.74 -8.09
CA GLY A 103 -14.29 2.56 -7.62
C GLY A 103 -14.91 2.02 -6.33
N THR A 104 -15.65 2.87 -5.63
CA THR A 104 -16.57 2.39 -4.59
C THR A 104 -17.86 1.94 -5.26
N TYR A 105 -18.78 1.38 -4.47
CA TYR A 105 -20.15 1.07 -4.94
C TYR A 105 -20.83 2.29 -5.61
N TYR A 106 -20.46 3.51 -5.20
CA TYR A 106 -21.10 4.75 -5.63
C TYR A 106 -20.26 5.63 -6.56
N ALA A 107 -18.97 5.34 -6.76
CA ALA A 107 -18.07 6.22 -7.51
C ALA A 107 -17.05 5.42 -8.31
N SER A 108 -16.75 5.86 -9.53
CA SER A 108 -15.73 5.25 -10.38
C SER A 108 -14.30 5.55 -9.90
N GLU A 109 -13.32 4.76 -10.34
CA GLU A 109 -11.88 4.98 -10.09
C GLU A 109 -11.41 6.39 -10.51
N ASN A 110 -11.96 6.91 -11.61
CA ASN A 110 -11.59 8.24 -12.13
C ASN A 110 -12.11 9.36 -11.22
N GLU A 111 -13.36 9.28 -10.78
CA GLU A 111 -13.97 10.29 -9.90
C GLU A 111 -13.26 10.34 -8.55
N LEU A 112 -12.97 9.18 -7.94
CA LEU A 112 -12.24 9.11 -6.68
C LEU A 112 -10.84 9.71 -6.79
N THR A 113 -10.16 9.48 -7.91
CA THR A 113 -8.84 10.06 -8.16
C THR A 113 -8.91 11.58 -8.23
N VAL A 114 -9.89 12.14 -8.93
CA VAL A 114 -10.06 13.60 -9.03
C VAL A 114 -10.37 14.21 -7.66
N THR A 115 -11.34 13.67 -6.92
CA THR A 115 -11.69 14.18 -5.57
C THR A 115 -10.50 14.18 -4.62
N ASN A 116 -9.69 13.12 -4.64
CA ASN A 116 -8.52 13.02 -3.77
C ASN A 116 -7.40 14.01 -4.15
N ILE A 117 -7.20 14.25 -5.45
CA ILE A 117 -6.23 15.23 -5.94
C ILE A 117 -6.69 16.65 -5.57
N LEU A 118 -7.98 16.96 -5.74
CA LEU A 118 -8.54 18.27 -5.38
C LEU A 118 -8.40 18.55 -3.88
N ALA A 119 -8.71 17.57 -3.02
CA ALA A 119 -8.51 17.72 -1.58
C ALA A 119 -7.04 18.05 -1.22
N LEU A 120 -6.08 17.39 -1.87
CA LEU A 120 -4.67 17.71 -1.67
C LEU A 120 -4.31 19.10 -2.19
N GLN A 121 -4.86 19.53 -3.31
CA GLN A 121 -4.65 20.88 -3.85
C GLN A 121 -5.23 21.95 -2.92
N ASN A 122 -6.42 21.74 -2.36
CA ASN A 122 -7.03 22.64 -1.39
C ASN A 122 -6.13 22.82 -0.15
N LEU A 123 -5.58 21.72 0.39
CA LEU A 123 -4.63 21.79 1.51
C LEU A 123 -3.39 22.64 1.15
N ILE A 124 -2.86 22.48 -0.05
CA ILE A 124 -1.69 23.26 -0.51
C ILE A 124 -2.06 24.75 -0.65
N GLN A 125 -3.20 25.05 -1.27
CA GLN A 125 -3.68 26.42 -1.45
C GLN A 125 -4.00 27.12 -0.13
N ALA A 126 -4.49 26.38 0.87
CA ALA A 126 -4.73 26.85 2.23
C ALA A 126 -3.45 27.00 3.07
N GLY A 127 -2.25 26.76 2.51
CA GLY A 127 -0.98 26.84 3.24
C GLY A 127 -0.68 25.65 4.14
N GLN A 128 -1.49 24.58 4.08
CA GLN A 128 -1.36 23.36 4.89
C GLN A 128 -0.57 22.26 4.18
N GLY A 129 0.05 22.54 3.03
CA GLY A 129 0.80 21.54 2.28
C GLY A 129 1.99 20.91 3.04
N PRO A 130 2.77 21.62 3.88
CA PRO A 130 3.77 20.98 4.74
C PRO A 130 3.17 19.98 5.75
N GLU A 131 1.98 20.27 6.30
CA GLU A 131 1.26 19.35 7.19
C GLU A 131 0.77 18.11 6.43
N ALA A 132 0.30 18.29 5.19
CA ALA A 132 -0.06 17.20 4.29
C ALA A 132 1.15 16.29 4.02
N VAL A 133 2.33 16.86 3.72
CA VAL A 133 3.58 16.10 3.54
C VAL A 133 4.00 15.37 4.81
N ALA A 134 3.87 16.00 5.98
CA ALA A 134 4.16 15.36 7.27
C ALA A 134 3.25 14.14 7.50
N THR A 135 1.96 14.27 7.19
CA THR A 135 0.99 13.17 7.25
C THR A 135 1.36 12.03 6.29
N ILE A 136 1.72 12.35 5.03
CA ILE A 136 2.13 11.36 4.03
C ILE A 136 3.38 10.60 4.51
N ARG A 137 4.40 11.33 5.00
CA ARG A 137 5.62 10.74 5.57
C ARG A 137 5.29 9.82 6.74
N GLN A 138 4.46 10.28 7.68
CA GLN A 138 4.06 9.51 8.84
C GLN A 138 3.43 8.16 8.44
N TYR A 139 2.43 8.19 7.56
CA TYR A 139 1.74 6.98 7.11
C TYR A 139 2.66 6.03 6.35
N SER A 140 3.62 6.56 5.59
CA SER A 140 4.63 5.74 4.91
C SER A 140 5.59 5.08 5.89
N VAL A 141 6.27 5.87 6.73
CA VAL A 141 7.33 5.42 7.65
C VAL A 141 6.77 4.42 8.67
N GLU A 142 5.59 4.71 9.22
CA GLU A 142 4.92 3.82 10.17
C GLU A 142 4.21 2.63 9.52
N GLY A 143 4.16 2.55 8.18
CA GLY A 143 3.57 1.41 7.48
C GLY A 143 2.05 1.28 7.66
N ARG A 144 1.33 2.41 7.79
CA ARG A 144 -0.12 2.43 8.09
C ARG A 144 -1.02 2.14 6.88
N THR A 145 -0.46 1.88 5.70
CA THR A 145 -1.21 1.74 4.44
C THR A 145 -1.01 0.37 3.81
N ALA A 146 -2.09 -0.22 3.29
CA ALA A 146 -2.03 -1.54 2.63
C ALA A 146 -1.30 -1.50 1.27
N LYS A 147 -1.40 -0.37 0.55
CA LYS A 147 -0.68 -0.08 -0.70
C LYS A 147 0.09 1.23 -0.59
N GLN A 148 1.08 1.39 -1.46
CA GLN A 148 1.98 2.55 -1.45
C GLN A 148 1.64 3.58 -2.53
N ASP A 149 0.79 3.23 -3.51
CA ASP A 149 0.47 4.06 -4.67
C ASP A 149 -0.10 5.43 -4.29
N GLY A 150 -1.07 5.48 -3.36
CA GLY A 150 -1.64 6.74 -2.87
C GLY A 150 -0.59 7.66 -2.23
N ILE A 151 0.34 7.08 -1.45
CA ILE A 151 1.48 7.80 -0.86
C ILE A 151 2.36 8.40 -1.96
N GLN A 152 2.72 7.61 -2.98
CA GLN A 152 3.61 8.09 -4.05
C GLN A 152 2.96 9.16 -4.92
N ILE A 153 1.67 9.02 -5.22
CA ILE A 153 0.90 10.04 -5.94
C ILE A 153 0.87 11.33 -5.14
N ALA A 154 0.46 11.27 -3.87
CA ALA A 154 0.35 12.46 -3.03
C ALA A 154 1.70 13.16 -2.84
N LEU A 155 2.79 12.40 -2.58
CA LEU A 155 4.12 12.98 -2.41
C LEU A 155 4.63 13.62 -3.71
N ALA A 156 4.42 12.98 -4.86
CA ALA A 156 4.83 13.53 -6.16
C ALA A 156 4.09 14.85 -6.46
N LEU A 157 2.78 14.91 -6.22
CA LEU A 157 2.01 16.15 -6.40
C LEU A 157 2.50 17.27 -5.47
N CYS A 158 2.82 16.95 -4.21
CA CYS A 158 3.44 17.91 -3.29
C CYS A 158 4.80 18.41 -3.79
N ALA A 159 5.67 17.51 -4.26
CA ALA A 159 7.00 17.83 -4.78
C ALA A 159 6.99 18.67 -6.07
N HIS A 160 5.90 18.62 -6.82
CA HIS A 160 5.71 19.39 -8.05
C HIS A 160 4.72 20.56 -7.90
N SER A 161 4.27 20.85 -6.69
CA SER A 161 3.39 21.99 -6.41
C SER A 161 4.07 23.34 -6.64
N ASN A 162 3.26 24.39 -6.78
CA ASN A 162 3.74 25.77 -6.89
C ASN A 162 4.12 26.39 -5.53
N ASP A 163 3.72 25.76 -4.42
CA ASP A 163 4.10 26.22 -3.08
C ASP A 163 5.55 25.79 -2.72
N PRO A 164 6.48 26.74 -2.51
CA PRO A 164 7.87 26.43 -2.20
C PRO A 164 8.06 25.66 -0.89
N ALA A 165 7.22 25.89 0.13
CA ALA A 165 7.33 25.23 1.42
C ALA A 165 6.98 23.74 1.31
N THR A 166 5.85 23.42 0.67
CA THR A 166 5.41 22.05 0.36
C THR A 166 6.42 21.32 -0.50
N LYS A 167 6.90 21.96 -1.57
CA LYS A 167 7.92 21.39 -2.46
C LYS A 167 9.18 20.98 -1.70
N ARG A 168 9.68 21.87 -0.84
CA ARG A 168 10.88 21.61 -0.03
C ARG A 168 10.65 20.46 0.94
N ALA A 169 9.50 20.45 1.63
CA ALA A 169 9.13 19.39 2.56
C ALA A 169 9.07 18.01 1.86
N ALA A 170 8.44 17.94 0.68
CA ALA A 170 8.26 16.69 -0.06
C ALA A 170 9.59 16.10 -0.53
N TYR A 171 10.51 16.92 -1.07
CA TYR A 171 11.84 16.44 -1.47
C TYR A 171 12.73 16.08 -0.27
N ALA A 172 12.52 16.70 0.90
CA ALA A 172 13.33 16.44 2.08
C ALA A 172 13.11 15.02 2.64
N CYS A 173 11.91 14.47 2.53
CA CYS A 173 11.56 13.13 3.01
C CYS A 173 11.51 12.04 1.91
N LEU A 174 12.00 12.35 0.70
CA LEU A 174 11.91 11.45 -0.46
C LEU A 174 12.55 10.08 -0.18
N ASP A 175 13.73 10.05 0.42
CA ASP A 175 14.48 8.83 0.76
C ASP A 175 13.79 7.98 1.84
N GLU A 176 13.06 8.62 2.75
CA GLU A 176 12.31 7.93 3.80
C GLU A 176 11.02 7.28 3.26
N VAL A 177 10.34 7.96 2.32
CA VAL A 177 9.07 7.49 1.74
C VAL A 177 9.32 6.51 0.58
N CYS A 178 10.27 6.83 -0.30
CA CYS A 178 10.63 6.00 -1.45
C CYS A 178 11.61 4.88 -1.08
N ARG A 179 11.24 4.00 -0.14
CA ARG A 179 12.12 2.97 0.44
C ARG A 179 12.74 1.96 -0.55
N ILE A 180 12.11 1.75 -1.71
CA ILE A 180 12.55 0.81 -2.75
C ILE A 180 12.43 1.45 -4.14
N PRO A 181 13.12 0.92 -5.17
CA PRO A 181 13.09 1.49 -6.52
C PRO A 181 11.70 1.62 -7.12
N THR A 182 10.79 0.68 -6.86
CA THR A 182 9.38 0.79 -7.33
C THR A 182 8.75 2.11 -6.91
N HIS A 183 8.95 2.52 -5.65
CA HIS A 183 8.41 3.77 -5.12
C HIS A 183 9.03 4.98 -5.81
N LEU A 184 10.37 4.97 -5.94
CA LEU A 184 11.11 6.05 -6.59
C LEU A 184 10.70 6.21 -8.07
N PHE A 185 10.57 5.10 -8.80
CA PHE A 185 10.14 5.10 -10.20
C PHE A 185 8.71 5.60 -10.35
N GLN A 186 7.81 5.18 -9.46
CA GLN A 186 6.43 5.66 -9.45
C GLN A 186 6.36 7.17 -9.15
N PHE A 187 7.09 7.64 -8.13
CA PHE A 187 7.21 9.06 -7.81
C PHE A 187 7.69 9.88 -9.01
N VAL A 188 8.77 9.44 -9.68
CA VAL A 188 9.33 10.10 -10.87
C VAL A 188 8.35 10.12 -12.03
N ASP A 189 7.68 8.99 -12.31
CA ASP A 189 6.70 8.88 -13.38
C ASP A 189 5.52 9.84 -13.19
N ILE A 190 4.97 9.88 -11.97
CA ILE A 190 3.85 10.76 -11.61
C ILE A 190 4.28 12.22 -11.66
N GLY A 191 5.44 12.55 -11.10
CA GLY A 191 5.98 13.91 -11.11
C GLY A 191 6.22 14.44 -12.52
N GLN A 192 6.77 13.60 -13.41
CA GLN A 192 6.93 13.96 -14.82
C GLN A 192 5.58 14.16 -15.51
N LYS A 193 4.60 13.28 -15.31
CA LYS A 193 3.26 13.43 -15.88
C LYS A 193 2.55 14.69 -15.39
N ALA A 194 2.68 15.02 -14.11
CA ALA A 194 2.10 16.22 -13.51
C ALA A 194 2.68 17.53 -14.07
N CYS A 195 3.92 17.49 -14.57
CA CYS A 195 4.57 18.64 -15.19
C CYS A 195 4.30 18.78 -16.69
N GLN A 196 3.76 17.77 -17.37
CA GLN A 196 3.54 17.83 -18.81
C GLN A 196 2.24 18.57 -19.17
N PRO A 197 2.21 19.34 -20.27
CA PRO A 197 3.31 19.61 -21.21
C PRO A 197 4.24 20.77 -20.79
N ALA A 198 3.94 21.46 -19.68
CA ALA A 198 4.61 22.70 -19.26
C ALA A 198 6.12 22.52 -18.92
N GLY A 199 6.57 21.32 -18.62
CA GLY A 199 7.97 21.04 -18.30
C GLY A 199 8.32 19.56 -18.28
N THR A 200 9.62 19.29 -18.10
CA THR A 200 10.17 17.93 -18.08
C THR A 200 10.01 17.21 -16.75
N GLY A 201 9.66 17.94 -15.67
CA GLY A 201 9.73 17.47 -14.28
C GLY A 201 11.14 17.57 -13.68
N TRP A 202 12.20 17.46 -14.48
CA TRP A 202 13.59 17.31 -14.00
C TRP A 202 14.30 18.63 -13.64
N GLY A 203 13.71 19.41 -12.74
CA GLY A 203 14.35 20.59 -12.14
C GLY A 203 15.52 20.26 -11.20
N ARG A 204 16.24 21.28 -10.72
CA ARG A 204 17.39 21.13 -9.81
C ARG A 204 17.03 20.35 -8.54
N ALA A 205 15.84 20.59 -7.97
CA ALA A 205 15.37 19.93 -6.76
C ALA A 205 15.20 18.42 -6.96
N GLN A 206 14.49 17.99 -8.00
CA GLN A 206 14.31 16.57 -8.31
C GLN A 206 15.65 15.88 -8.60
N ARG A 207 16.52 16.48 -9.42
CA ARG A 207 17.85 15.90 -9.70
C ARG A 207 18.64 15.67 -8.41
N ARG A 208 18.69 16.65 -7.52
CA ARG A 208 19.38 16.55 -6.22
C ARG A 208 18.74 15.48 -5.33
N ALA A 209 17.42 15.44 -5.23
CA ALA A 209 16.72 14.48 -4.37
C ALA A 209 16.87 13.04 -4.87
N VAL A 210 16.73 12.80 -6.17
CA VAL A 210 16.96 11.48 -6.78
C VAL A 210 18.43 11.07 -6.68
N ALA A 211 19.39 11.99 -6.84
CA ALA A 211 20.80 11.68 -6.62
C ALA A 211 21.05 11.29 -5.15
N LYS A 212 20.55 12.07 -4.18
CA LYS A 212 20.62 11.75 -2.75
C LYS A 212 20.11 10.34 -2.46
N TRP A 213 19.01 9.94 -3.12
CA TRP A 213 18.44 8.61 -2.96
C TRP A 213 19.43 7.48 -3.28
N TYR A 214 20.26 7.61 -4.31
CA TYR A 214 21.29 6.61 -4.62
C TYR A 214 22.50 6.74 -3.68
N LEU A 215 22.89 7.97 -3.35
CA LEU A 215 24.09 8.25 -2.56
C LEU A 215 23.97 7.80 -1.10
N GLN A 216 22.75 7.67 -0.56
CA GLN A 216 22.53 7.17 0.80
C GLN A 216 23.03 5.73 1.02
N PHE A 217 23.27 4.97 -0.05
CA PHE A 217 23.75 3.58 0.03
C PHE A 217 25.27 3.46 0.07
N ALA A 218 26.01 4.55 0.26
CA ALA A 218 27.46 4.57 0.36
C ALA A 218 28.01 3.55 1.39
N ASP A 219 27.36 3.45 2.55
CA ASP A 219 27.77 2.54 3.63
C ASP A 219 27.05 1.17 3.56
N THR A 220 26.12 0.99 2.62
CA THR A 220 25.37 -0.26 2.43
C THR A 220 25.30 -0.68 0.95
N PRO A 221 26.43 -0.79 0.23
CA PRO A 221 26.45 -1.05 -1.22
C PRO A 221 25.79 -2.38 -1.61
N LYS A 222 25.90 -3.41 -0.76
CA LYS A 222 25.19 -4.70 -0.93
C LYS A 222 23.67 -4.52 -1.03
N ARG A 223 23.10 -3.58 -0.27
CA ARG A 223 21.66 -3.26 -0.29
C ARG A 223 21.28 -2.60 -1.61
N LEU A 224 22.09 -1.68 -2.12
CA LEU A 224 21.84 -1.09 -3.43
C LEU A 224 21.94 -2.14 -4.54
N ALA A 225 22.96 -3.00 -4.53
CA ALA A 225 23.12 -4.10 -5.49
C ALA A 225 21.85 -4.96 -5.55
N TYR A 226 21.34 -5.41 -4.39
CA TYR A 226 20.07 -6.13 -4.30
C TYR A 226 18.89 -5.34 -4.87
N MET A 227 18.78 -4.05 -4.56
CA MET A 227 17.67 -3.22 -5.06
C MET A 227 17.70 -3.07 -6.58
N VAL A 228 18.87 -2.78 -7.17
CA VAL A 228 18.97 -2.51 -8.61
C VAL A 228 18.79 -3.76 -9.46
N THR A 229 19.14 -4.94 -8.93
CA THR A 229 18.94 -6.22 -9.62
C THR A 229 17.52 -6.76 -9.44
N LYS A 230 16.91 -6.60 -8.26
CA LYS A 230 15.52 -7.04 -8.02
C LYS A 230 14.49 -6.17 -8.74
N TYR A 231 14.75 -4.86 -8.82
CA TYR A 231 13.81 -3.87 -9.36
C TYR A 231 14.38 -3.16 -10.59
N ARG A 232 14.85 -3.91 -11.59
CA ARG A 232 15.49 -3.36 -12.81
C ARG A 232 14.62 -2.35 -13.56
N ASN A 233 13.30 -2.63 -13.63
CA ASN A 233 12.31 -1.80 -14.30
C ASN A 233 10.98 -1.82 -13.56
N ARG A 234 10.35 -0.66 -13.34
CA ARG A 234 8.92 -0.55 -13.02
C ARG A 234 8.32 0.65 -13.74
N GLY A 235 7.10 0.52 -14.24
CA GLY A 235 6.40 1.61 -14.91
C GLY A 235 7.11 2.15 -16.16
N GLY A 236 8.01 1.37 -16.77
CA GLY A 236 8.82 1.81 -17.91
C GLY A 236 10.12 2.55 -17.53
N TRP A 237 10.35 2.81 -16.25
CA TRP A 237 11.57 3.44 -15.74
C TRP A 237 12.60 2.42 -15.31
N THR A 238 13.87 2.72 -15.57
CA THR A 238 15.01 1.93 -15.09
C THR A 238 15.98 2.77 -14.27
N HIS A 239 16.86 2.10 -13.51
CA HIS A 239 17.96 2.78 -12.81
C HIS A 239 18.87 3.55 -13.76
N ARG A 240 19.09 3.03 -14.97
CA ARG A 240 19.86 3.71 -16.02
C ARG A 240 19.26 5.06 -16.39
N ASP A 241 17.94 5.14 -16.52
CA ASP A 241 17.25 6.38 -16.90
C ASP A 241 17.41 7.42 -15.80
N LEU A 242 17.14 7.05 -14.55
CA LEU A 242 17.25 7.95 -13.41
C LEU A 242 18.69 8.46 -13.23
N LEU A 243 19.70 7.58 -13.34
CA LEU A 243 21.11 7.97 -13.18
C LEU A 243 21.59 8.92 -14.29
N ARG A 244 21.08 8.76 -15.51
CA ARG A 244 21.34 9.69 -16.62
C ARG A 244 20.72 11.07 -16.38
N LEU A 245 19.58 11.13 -15.72
CA LEU A 245 18.84 12.37 -15.49
C LEU A 245 19.25 13.10 -14.20
N CYS A 246 19.56 12.37 -13.13
CA CYS A 246 19.93 12.96 -11.84
C CYS A 246 21.41 13.34 -11.75
N HIS A 247 22.27 12.72 -12.58
CA HIS A 247 23.72 12.91 -12.58
C HIS A 247 24.35 12.68 -11.19
N ALA A 248 23.97 11.60 -10.51
CA ALA A 248 24.57 11.21 -9.23
C ALA A 248 26.09 11.00 -9.38
N LYS A 249 26.87 11.55 -8.43
CA LYS A 249 28.33 11.45 -8.37
C LYS A 249 28.75 11.09 -6.95
N THR A 250 29.75 10.22 -6.83
CA THR A 250 30.34 9.80 -5.56
C THR A 250 31.83 9.55 -5.71
N ASP A 251 32.57 9.78 -4.64
CA ASP A 251 33.99 9.45 -4.45
C ASP A 251 34.19 8.03 -3.89
N LYS A 252 33.14 7.38 -3.39
CA LYS A 252 33.20 6.02 -2.84
C LYS A 252 33.39 4.99 -3.97
N PRO A 253 34.51 4.25 -4.02
CA PRO A 253 34.86 3.40 -5.17
C PRO A 253 33.79 2.36 -5.51
N LEU A 254 33.33 1.60 -4.51
CA LEU A 254 32.35 0.52 -4.72
C LEU A 254 30.98 1.03 -5.15
N LEU A 255 30.50 2.13 -4.56
CA LEU A 255 29.25 2.76 -4.97
C LEU A 255 29.38 3.29 -6.41
N ASN A 256 30.50 3.92 -6.77
CA ASN A 256 30.74 4.41 -8.12
C ASN A 256 30.68 3.27 -9.16
N CYS A 257 31.31 2.12 -8.87
CA CYS A 257 31.22 0.93 -9.71
C CYS A 257 29.79 0.39 -9.81
N LEU A 258 28.99 0.39 -8.74
CA LEU A 258 27.57 0.01 -8.79
C LEU A 258 26.72 0.96 -9.64
N LEU A 259 26.93 2.27 -9.53
CA LEU A 259 26.23 3.25 -10.38
C LEU A 259 26.63 3.06 -11.85
N ARG A 260 27.92 2.82 -12.11
CA ARG A 260 28.43 2.53 -13.46
C ARG A 260 27.89 1.21 -14.01
N TYR A 261 27.77 0.15 -13.19
CA TYR A 261 27.14 -1.11 -13.55
C TYR A 261 25.71 -0.90 -14.06
N CYS A 262 24.90 -0.09 -13.34
CA CYS A 262 23.53 0.21 -13.76
C CYS A 262 23.46 0.88 -15.16
N VAL A 263 24.46 1.68 -15.51
CA VAL A 263 24.50 2.46 -16.75
C VAL A 263 25.25 1.75 -17.89
N LYS A 264 26.22 0.88 -17.59
CA LYS A 264 27.14 0.30 -18.59
C LYS A 264 27.19 -1.23 -18.60
N GLY A 265 26.65 -1.91 -17.57
CA GLY A 265 26.69 -3.37 -17.44
C GLY A 265 27.94 -3.88 -16.72
N ILE A 266 27.98 -5.20 -16.46
CA ILE A 266 29.02 -5.86 -15.66
C ILE A 266 30.40 -5.81 -16.30
N GLU A 267 30.47 -5.97 -17.62
CA GLU A 267 31.73 -5.98 -18.39
C GLU A 267 32.49 -4.66 -18.23
N ALA A 268 31.77 -3.53 -18.11
CA ALA A 268 32.38 -2.21 -18.00
C ALA A 268 32.96 -1.88 -16.60
N VAL A 269 32.75 -2.75 -15.61
CA VAL A 269 33.16 -2.53 -14.21
C VAL A 269 33.99 -3.67 -13.63
N ARG A 270 33.99 -4.86 -14.27
CA ARG A 270 34.64 -6.08 -13.77
C ARG A 270 36.12 -5.87 -13.45
N ASP A 271 36.87 -5.35 -14.42
CA ASP A 271 38.34 -5.22 -14.30
C ASP A 271 38.77 -4.10 -13.34
N ASN A 272 37.88 -3.15 -13.08
CA ASN A 272 38.12 -2.01 -12.18
C ASN A 272 37.33 -2.13 -10.88
N TRP A 273 36.87 -3.34 -10.54
CA TRP A 273 36.12 -3.55 -9.31
C TRP A 273 37.07 -3.40 -8.10
N PRO A 274 36.70 -2.62 -7.06
CA PRO A 274 37.57 -2.42 -5.90
C PRO A 274 37.92 -3.75 -5.22
N SER A 275 39.11 -3.88 -4.65
CA SER A 275 39.59 -5.11 -3.97
C SER A 275 39.35 -5.14 -2.46
N GLU A 276 38.44 -4.30 -1.93
CA GLU A 276 38.10 -4.23 -0.50
C GLU A 276 37.42 -5.54 -0.02
N SER A 277 37.55 -5.89 1.27
CA SER A 277 37.13 -7.22 1.77
C SER A 277 35.66 -7.58 1.51
N ASP A 278 34.78 -6.59 1.41
CA ASP A 278 33.35 -6.77 1.19
C ASP A 278 32.89 -6.61 -0.27
N SER A 279 33.77 -6.13 -1.16
CA SER A 279 33.41 -5.82 -2.56
C SER A 279 33.33 -7.07 -3.44
N ALA A 280 34.19 -8.08 -3.20
CA ALA A 280 34.23 -9.31 -3.99
C ALA A 280 32.90 -10.08 -3.96
N ASN A 281 32.25 -10.11 -2.79
CA ASN A 281 30.93 -10.73 -2.62
C ASN A 281 29.85 -10.02 -3.45
N VAL A 282 29.93 -8.68 -3.58
CA VAL A 282 29.00 -7.91 -4.41
C VAL A 282 29.22 -8.22 -5.89
N LEU A 283 30.48 -8.31 -6.33
CA LEU A 283 30.79 -8.67 -7.71
C LEU A 283 30.27 -10.07 -8.04
N ALA A 284 30.58 -11.06 -7.20
CA ALA A 284 30.11 -12.44 -7.38
C ALA A 284 28.58 -12.54 -7.42
N TYR A 285 27.88 -11.75 -6.59
CA TYR A 285 26.43 -11.65 -6.61
C TYR A 285 25.89 -11.09 -7.94
N LEU A 286 26.49 -10.03 -8.46
CA LEU A 286 26.09 -9.45 -9.75
C LEU A 286 26.37 -10.42 -10.90
N GLU A 287 27.53 -11.07 -10.89
CA GLU A 287 27.91 -12.07 -11.90
C GLU A 287 26.96 -13.27 -11.90
N ALA A 288 26.58 -13.78 -10.73
CA ALA A 288 25.60 -14.85 -10.60
C ALA A 288 24.24 -14.48 -11.21
N ILE A 289 23.82 -13.21 -11.07
CA ILE A 289 22.58 -12.71 -11.66
C ILE A 289 22.71 -12.58 -13.18
N GLU A 290 23.84 -12.08 -13.69
CA GLU A 290 24.09 -12.01 -15.14
C GLU A 290 24.20 -13.41 -15.77
N GLN A 291 24.75 -14.38 -15.04
CA GLN A 291 24.77 -15.79 -15.45
C GLN A 291 23.34 -16.35 -15.48
N LEU A 292 22.58 -16.19 -14.39
CA LEU A 292 21.21 -16.67 -14.30
C LEU A 292 20.31 -16.08 -15.40
N HIS A 293 20.47 -14.79 -15.74
CA HIS A 293 19.69 -14.15 -16.78
C HIS A 293 19.90 -14.71 -18.19
N LYS A 294 21.02 -15.40 -18.43
CA LYS A 294 21.36 -16.02 -19.72
C LYS A 294 20.84 -17.46 -19.83
N MET A 295 20.37 -18.03 -18.73
CA MET A 295 19.92 -19.43 -18.68
C MET A 295 18.53 -19.62 -19.30
N ASP A 296 18.30 -20.80 -19.85
CA ASP A 296 17.01 -21.25 -20.39
C ASP A 296 16.65 -22.66 -19.88
N ASN A 297 15.53 -23.21 -20.34
CA ASN A 297 15.09 -24.57 -20.00
C ASN A 297 16.21 -25.60 -20.27
N GLY A 298 16.42 -26.53 -19.33
CA GLY A 298 17.54 -27.48 -19.31
C GLY A 298 18.65 -27.11 -18.31
N GLU A 299 18.68 -25.87 -17.81
CA GLU A 299 19.66 -25.39 -16.83
C GLU A 299 19.08 -25.23 -15.42
N GLU A 300 17.92 -25.84 -15.13
CA GLU A 300 17.16 -25.65 -13.89
C GLU A 300 17.96 -26.00 -12.64
N PHE A 301 18.83 -27.02 -12.71
CA PHE A 301 19.67 -27.44 -11.58
C PHE A 301 20.71 -26.37 -11.21
N VAL A 302 21.38 -25.80 -12.21
CA VAL A 302 22.37 -24.74 -12.01
C VAL A 302 21.66 -23.48 -11.52
N ALA A 303 20.51 -23.15 -12.11
CA ALA A 303 19.70 -22.00 -11.68
C ALA A 303 19.26 -22.12 -10.21
N ALA A 304 18.80 -23.31 -9.77
CA ALA A 304 18.44 -23.58 -8.38
C ALA A 304 19.64 -23.41 -7.44
N GLY A 305 20.83 -23.92 -7.81
CA GLY A 305 22.04 -23.73 -7.02
C GLY A 305 22.47 -22.26 -6.87
N LEU A 306 22.32 -21.45 -7.93
CA LEU A 306 22.57 -20.00 -7.84
C LEU A 306 21.56 -19.29 -6.92
N ILE A 307 20.28 -19.69 -7.00
CA ILE A 307 19.21 -19.15 -6.15
C ILE A 307 19.51 -19.41 -4.67
N GLU A 308 19.86 -20.64 -4.32
CA GLU A 308 20.18 -21.05 -2.95
C GLU A 308 21.44 -20.35 -2.43
N LYS A 309 22.52 -20.38 -3.22
CA LYS A 309 23.83 -19.82 -2.83
C LYS A 309 23.80 -18.31 -2.60
N PHE A 310 23.13 -17.56 -3.48
CA PHE A 310 23.14 -16.09 -3.43
C PHE A 310 21.85 -15.48 -2.89
N GLY A 311 20.89 -16.30 -2.44
CA GLY A 311 19.59 -15.84 -1.95
C GLY A 311 18.81 -15.07 -3.03
N LEU A 312 18.88 -15.53 -4.29
CA LEU A 312 18.21 -14.85 -5.39
C LEU A 312 16.69 -15.03 -5.26
N VAL A 313 15.95 -14.01 -5.66
CA VAL A 313 14.49 -14.00 -5.58
C VAL A 313 13.88 -14.19 -6.96
N ARG A 314 12.57 -14.42 -6.99
CA ARG A 314 11.80 -14.64 -8.22
C ARG A 314 12.05 -13.57 -9.29
N GLU A 315 12.26 -12.31 -8.91
CA GLU A 315 12.53 -11.22 -9.85
C GLU A 315 13.87 -11.35 -10.61
N HIS A 316 14.81 -12.16 -10.13
CA HIS A 316 16.08 -12.44 -10.83
C HIS A 316 15.97 -13.61 -11.82
N VAL A 317 14.91 -14.41 -11.73
CA VAL A 317 14.76 -15.65 -12.50
C VAL A 317 14.16 -15.35 -13.88
N PRO A 318 14.78 -15.81 -14.99
CA PRO A 318 14.20 -15.75 -16.33
C PRO A 318 12.82 -16.38 -16.44
N ALA A 319 11.99 -15.84 -17.33
CA ALA A 319 10.62 -16.31 -17.51
C ALA A 319 10.49 -17.81 -17.87
N PRO A 320 11.35 -18.41 -18.72
CA PRO A 320 11.28 -19.84 -19.04
C PRO A 320 11.42 -20.73 -17.79
N LEU A 321 12.36 -20.39 -16.92
CA LEU A 321 12.68 -21.15 -15.72
C LEU A 321 11.63 -21.05 -14.59
N LEU A 322 10.74 -20.04 -14.64
CA LEU A 322 9.71 -19.85 -13.61
C LEU A 322 8.68 -20.98 -13.56
N GLY A 323 8.59 -21.83 -14.59
CA GLY A 323 7.73 -23.01 -14.62
C GLY A 323 8.33 -24.24 -13.93
N SER A 324 9.64 -24.26 -13.69
CA SER A 324 10.33 -25.42 -13.14
C SER A 324 10.02 -25.62 -11.65
N LYS A 325 9.57 -26.83 -11.30
CA LYS A 325 9.36 -27.23 -9.89
C LYS A 325 10.65 -27.18 -9.07
N GLN A 326 11.80 -27.43 -9.70
CA GLN A 326 13.10 -27.35 -9.06
C GLN A 326 13.46 -25.91 -8.69
N VAL A 327 13.31 -24.98 -9.62
CA VAL A 327 13.51 -23.55 -9.40
C VAL A 327 12.51 -23.01 -8.37
N MET A 328 11.24 -23.43 -8.45
CA MET A 328 10.22 -23.07 -7.47
C MET A 328 10.57 -23.52 -6.06
N ALA A 329 11.10 -24.74 -5.90
CA ALA A 329 11.53 -25.25 -4.60
C ALA A 329 12.67 -24.40 -4.01
N ALA A 330 13.72 -24.12 -4.81
CA ALA A 330 14.84 -23.28 -4.40
C ALA A 330 14.40 -21.87 -3.96
N LEU A 331 13.46 -21.27 -4.70
CA LEU A 331 12.90 -19.97 -4.35
C LEU A 331 12.15 -19.99 -3.02
N LEU A 332 11.47 -21.08 -2.68
CA LEU A 332 10.59 -21.17 -1.52
C LEU A 332 11.39 -21.24 -0.20
N THR A 333 12.54 -21.88 -0.21
CA THR A 333 13.44 -22.07 0.94
C THR A 333 13.68 -20.77 1.70
N ASN A 334 14.09 -19.71 1.00
CA ASN A 334 14.42 -18.41 1.59
C ASN A 334 13.35 -17.33 1.32
N MET A 335 12.15 -17.71 0.85
CA MET A 335 11.12 -16.75 0.48
C MET A 335 10.59 -15.98 1.70
N PRO A 336 10.49 -14.63 1.66
CA PRO A 336 9.83 -13.86 2.71
C PRO A 336 8.35 -14.25 2.88
N LEU A 337 7.83 -14.26 4.11
CA LEU A 337 6.46 -14.73 4.41
C LEU A 337 5.38 -14.01 3.59
N THR A 338 5.48 -12.69 3.42
CA THR A 338 4.53 -11.92 2.59
C THR A 338 4.54 -12.38 1.13
N ALA A 339 5.72 -12.70 0.59
CA ALA A 339 5.84 -13.21 -0.78
C ALA A 339 5.28 -14.63 -0.87
N MET A 340 5.57 -15.47 0.14
CA MET A 340 5.10 -16.85 0.24
C MET A 340 3.57 -16.91 0.21
N LEU A 341 2.89 -16.20 1.13
CA LEU A 341 1.43 -16.16 1.24
C LEU A 341 0.75 -15.80 -0.10
N ARG A 342 1.32 -14.83 -0.85
CA ARG A 342 0.80 -14.40 -2.15
C ARG A 342 1.00 -15.44 -3.27
N SER A 343 1.95 -16.36 -3.10
CA SER A 343 2.36 -17.33 -4.13
C SER A 343 1.87 -18.76 -3.90
N LEU A 344 1.29 -19.08 -2.73
CA LEU A 344 0.85 -20.44 -2.38
C LEU A 344 -0.03 -21.09 -3.47
N ALA A 345 -1.01 -20.34 -3.98
CA ALA A 345 -1.88 -20.78 -5.07
C ALA A 345 -1.11 -21.21 -6.33
N LYS A 346 -0.02 -20.51 -6.66
CA LYS A 346 0.82 -20.86 -7.84
C LYS A 346 1.56 -22.18 -7.62
N TYR A 347 2.02 -22.44 -6.40
CA TYR A 347 2.73 -23.68 -6.06
C TYR A 347 1.81 -24.90 -5.96
N LEU A 348 0.59 -24.69 -5.47
CA LEU A 348 -0.48 -25.70 -5.54
C LEU A 348 -0.81 -26.04 -6.99
N SER A 349 -1.05 -25.01 -7.82
CA SER A 349 -1.40 -25.17 -9.23
C SER A 349 -0.29 -25.86 -10.05
N SER A 350 0.98 -25.68 -9.69
CA SER A 350 2.08 -26.41 -10.34
C SER A 350 2.22 -27.86 -9.90
N GLY A 351 1.48 -28.32 -8.88
CA GLY A 351 1.68 -29.64 -8.28
C GLY A 351 3.02 -29.78 -7.57
N LEU A 352 3.59 -28.67 -7.04
CA LEU A 352 4.89 -28.70 -6.36
C LEU A 352 4.80 -29.47 -5.04
N PHE A 353 3.74 -29.21 -4.26
CA PHE A 353 3.53 -29.83 -2.96
C PHE A 353 3.12 -31.30 -3.06
N THR A 354 2.53 -31.72 -4.18
CA THR A 354 2.27 -33.13 -4.49
C THR A 354 3.57 -33.90 -4.69
N ASP A 355 4.51 -33.33 -5.47
CA ASP A 355 5.81 -33.96 -5.74
C ASP A 355 6.77 -33.88 -4.54
N LYS A 356 6.64 -32.84 -3.70
CA LYS A 356 7.53 -32.56 -2.57
C LYS A 356 6.74 -32.27 -1.29
N PRO A 357 6.23 -33.30 -0.61
CA PRO A 357 5.46 -33.13 0.64
C PRO A 357 6.26 -32.43 1.76
N ASP A 358 7.56 -32.71 1.91
CA ASP A 358 8.41 -32.08 2.94
C ASP A 358 8.47 -30.54 2.80
N LEU A 359 8.34 -30.06 1.56
CA LEU A 359 8.32 -28.63 1.28
C LEU A 359 7.01 -27.98 1.73
N LEU A 360 5.89 -28.71 1.65
CA LEU A 360 4.61 -28.28 2.24
C LEU A 360 4.73 -28.21 3.76
N ASP A 361 5.39 -29.18 4.39
CA ASP A 361 5.59 -29.21 5.83
C ASP A 361 6.41 -27.99 6.29
N THR A 362 7.48 -27.68 5.56
CA THR A 362 8.29 -26.46 5.79
C THR A 362 7.45 -25.18 5.66
N VAL A 363 6.55 -25.11 4.67
CA VAL A 363 5.64 -23.96 4.52
C VAL A 363 4.70 -23.86 5.72
N ILE A 364 4.06 -24.96 6.10
CA ILE A 364 3.11 -25.01 7.22
C ILE A 364 3.79 -24.59 8.52
N GLU A 365 4.99 -25.11 8.80
CA GLU A 365 5.79 -24.72 9.97
C GLU A 365 6.03 -23.21 10.00
N ARG A 366 6.46 -22.64 8.88
CA ARG A 366 6.80 -21.21 8.79
C ARG A 366 5.59 -20.29 8.92
N ILE A 367 4.46 -20.62 8.29
CA ILE A 367 3.25 -19.78 8.37
C ILE A 367 2.53 -19.92 9.71
N THR A 368 2.76 -21.02 10.45
CA THR A 368 2.19 -21.21 11.80
C THR A 368 3.16 -20.84 12.93
N ASN A 369 4.32 -20.28 12.61
CA ASN A 369 5.28 -19.77 13.59
C ASN A 369 4.94 -18.32 13.98
N ALA A 370 4.49 -18.13 15.22
CA ALA A 370 4.06 -16.83 15.74
C ALA A 370 5.18 -15.76 15.72
N ASP A 371 6.42 -16.14 16.03
CA ASP A 371 7.55 -15.21 16.07
C ASP A 371 7.94 -14.74 14.68
N LEU A 372 7.90 -15.64 13.69
CA LEU A 372 8.14 -15.28 12.29
C LEU A 372 7.03 -14.36 11.76
N LEU A 373 5.76 -14.66 12.05
CA LEU A 373 4.63 -13.80 11.69
C LEU A 373 4.75 -12.41 12.32
N HIS A 374 5.17 -12.33 13.59
CA HIS A 374 5.37 -11.08 14.31
C HIS A 374 6.54 -10.26 13.73
N LYS A 375 7.71 -10.89 13.57
CA LYS A 375 8.91 -10.26 13.01
C LYS A 375 8.70 -9.76 11.58
N ALA A 376 7.92 -10.49 10.78
CA ALA A 376 7.55 -10.08 9.43
C ALA A 376 6.37 -9.11 9.37
N MET A 377 5.79 -8.73 10.52
CA MET A 377 4.63 -7.85 10.66
C MET A 377 3.47 -8.27 9.74
N ILE A 378 3.18 -9.57 9.71
CA ILE A 378 2.09 -10.09 8.89
C ILE A 378 0.77 -9.65 9.50
N HIS A 379 0.04 -8.82 8.77
CA HIS A 379 -1.30 -8.38 9.15
C HIS A 379 -2.34 -9.48 8.91
N PRO A 380 -3.33 -9.67 9.80
CA PRO A 380 -4.32 -10.74 9.67
C PRO A 380 -5.12 -10.71 8.36
N ILE A 381 -5.45 -9.54 7.85
CA ILE A 381 -6.14 -9.40 6.56
C ILE A 381 -5.33 -10.02 5.40
N ASN A 382 -4.00 -9.96 5.43
CA ASN A 382 -3.17 -10.56 4.38
C ASN A 382 -3.24 -12.09 4.43
N VAL A 383 -3.33 -12.67 5.63
CA VAL A 383 -3.51 -14.11 5.83
C VAL A 383 -4.91 -14.53 5.39
N LEU A 384 -5.94 -13.78 5.77
CA LEU A 384 -7.32 -14.03 5.34
C LEU A 384 -7.46 -14.01 3.81
N ALA A 385 -6.81 -13.04 3.15
CA ALA A 385 -6.78 -12.98 1.69
C ALA A 385 -6.13 -14.22 1.07
N ALA A 386 -4.97 -14.64 1.61
CA ALA A 386 -4.27 -15.82 1.15
C ALA A 386 -5.09 -17.11 1.37
N TRP A 387 -5.71 -17.23 2.56
CA TRP A 387 -6.62 -18.31 2.90
C TRP A 387 -7.78 -18.41 1.91
N ARG A 388 -8.50 -17.30 1.71
CA ARG A 388 -9.65 -17.24 0.80
C ARG A 388 -9.27 -17.62 -0.63
N ILE A 389 -8.11 -17.16 -1.10
CA ILE A 389 -7.60 -17.54 -2.41
C ILE A 389 -7.34 -19.05 -2.44
N VAL A 390 -6.50 -19.58 -1.54
CA VAL A 390 -6.11 -21.00 -1.51
C VAL A 390 -7.33 -21.92 -1.45
N ASP A 391 -8.30 -21.61 -0.60
CA ASP A 391 -9.53 -22.37 -0.41
C ASP A 391 -10.44 -22.36 -1.65
N SER A 392 -10.49 -21.26 -2.40
CA SER A 392 -11.36 -21.15 -3.58
C SER A 392 -11.00 -22.08 -4.74
N GLY A 393 -9.80 -22.69 -4.76
CA GLY A 393 -9.34 -23.56 -5.84
C GLY A 393 -9.12 -22.87 -7.19
N ARG A 394 -9.28 -21.55 -7.27
CA ARG A 394 -9.15 -20.78 -8.52
C ARG A 394 -8.62 -19.37 -8.33
N GLY A 395 -7.91 -18.88 -9.33
CA GLY A 395 -7.38 -17.52 -9.35
C GLY A 395 -8.49 -16.47 -9.44
N PHE A 396 -8.44 -15.46 -8.58
CA PHE A 396 -9.34 -14.31 -8.66
C PHE A 396 -9.03 -13.40 -9.87
N ARG A 397 -7.76 -13.40 -10.31
CA ARG A 397 -7.28 -12.70 -11.50
C ARG A 397 -6.59 -13.72 -12.41
N GLY A 398 -7.25 -14.12 -13.48
CA GLY A 398 -6.75 -15.09 -14.46
C GLY A 398 -7.47 -16.45 -14.41
N GLY A 399 -6.89 -17.46 -15.07
CA GLY A 399 -7.49 -18.80 -15.24
C GLY A 399 -6.77 -19.93 -14.50
N LEU A 400 -5.88 -19.62 -13.55
CA LEU A 400 -5.20 -20.64 -12.75
C LEU A 400 -6.21 -21.40 -11.88
N THR A 401 -6.11 -22.71 -11.83
CA THR A 401 -6.89 -23.59 -10.96
C THR A 401 -5.96 -24.54 -10.19
N TRP A 402 -6.43 -25.00 -9.04
CA TRP A 402 -5.72 -25.95 -8.19
C TRP A 402 -6.71 -26.69 -7.29
N GLN A 403 -6.26 -27.80 -6.72
CA GLN A 403 -6.99 -28.48 -5.64
C GLN A 403 -6.58 -27.83 -4.31
N PRO A 404 -7.54 -27.38 -3.47
CA PRO A 404 -7.24 -26.92 -2.13
C PRO A 404 -6.58 -28.04 -1.31
N GLU A 405 -5.45 -27.74 -0.67
CA GLU A 405 -4.73 -28.68 0.20
C GLU A 405 -5.23 -28.50 1.65
N PRO A 406 -5.95 -29.48 2.23
CA PRO A 406 -6.59 -29.33 3.54
C PRO A 406 -5.61 -28.93 4.65
N ARG A 407 -4.40 -29.50 4.65
CA ARG A 407 -3.37 -29.19 5.67
C ARG A 407 -2.97 -27.72 5.61
N LEU A 408 -2.86 -27.17 4.40
CA LEU A 408 -2.51 -25.77 4.20
C LEU A 408 -3.66 -24.83 4.55
N VAL A 409 -4.90 -25.20 4.22
CA VAL A 409 -6.10 -24.42 4.58
C VAL A 409 -6.21 -24.29 6.10
N THR A 410 -6.10 -25.40 6.84
CA THR A 410 -6.10 -25.38 8.32
C THR A 410 -4.91 -24.58 8.88
N ALA A 411 -3.73 -24.67 8.27
CA ALA A 411 -2.57 -23.90 8.69
C ALA A 411 -2.77 -22.38 8.49
N LEU A 412 -3.42 -21.96 7.41
CA LEU A 412 -3.73 -20.55 7.14
C LEU A 412 -4.79 -20.00 8.10
N GLU A 413 -5.80 -20.80 8.46
CA GLU A 413 -6.74 -20.45 9.51
C GLU A 413 -6.03 -20.24 10.85
N LYS A 414 -5.14 -21.16 11.25
CA LYS A 414 -4.33 -20.99 12.47
C LYS A 414 -3.45 -19.74 12.39
N ALA A 415 -2.79 -19.50 11.26
CA ALA A 415 -1.96 -18.33 11.03
C ALA A 415 -2.75 -17.01 11.15
N PHE A 416 -4.02 -17.01 10.75
CA PHE A 416 -4.91 -15.85 10.88
C PHE A 416 -5.04 -15.43 12.34
N TYR A 417 -5.36 -16.36 13.25
CA TYR A 417 -5.45 -16.05 14.68
C TYR A 417 -4.09 -15.70 15.29
N LEU A 418 -3.01 -16.41 14.92
CA LEU A 418 -1.66 -16.10 15.42
C LEU A 418 -1.20 -14.68 15.06
N SER A 419 -1.64 -14.16 13.92
CA SER A 419 -1.29 -12.81 13.47
C SER A 419 -1.98 -11.68 14.27
N PHE A 420 -2.97 -11.98 15.13
CA PHE A 420 -3.68 -10.96 15.93
C PHE A 420 -2.78 -10.30 16.98
N LYS A 421 -1.77 -11.02 17.49
CA LYS A 421 -0.81 -10.53 18.50
C LYS A 421 0.03 -9.33 18.02
N ASN A 422 -0.04 -9.01 16.72
CA ASN A 422 0.65 -7.87 16.12
C ASN A 422 -0.05 -6.52 16.37
N VAL A 423 -1.21 -6.50 17.04
CA VAL A 423 -2.01 -5.28 17.27
C VAL A 423 -2.07 -4.95 18.76
N LYS A 424 -1.91 -3.66 19.10
CA LYS A 424 -1.90 -3.18 20.49
C LYS A 424 -3.32 -2.87 20.99
N PRO A 425 -3.73 -3.37 22.16
CA PRO A 425 -5.05 -3.05 22.73
C PRO A 425 -5.11 -1.62 23.26
N THR A 426 -6.32 -1.08 23.36
CA THR A 426 -6.61 0.27 23.88
C THR A 426 -7.10 0.27 25.34
N GLY A 427 -7.65 -0.85 25.83
CA GLY A 427 -8.22 -0.97 27.16
C GLY A 427 -9.56 -0.25 27.35
N LYS A 428 -10.20 0.19 26.26
CA LYS A 428 -11.45 0.95 26.30
C LYS A 428 -12.66 0.03 26.12
N ARG A 429 -13.83 0.52 26.53
CA ARG A 429 -15.13 -0.07 26.17
C ARG A 429 -15.50 0.37 24.76
N ILE A 430 -15.71 -0.58 23.85
CA ILE A 430 -15.86 -0.34 22.42
C ILE A 430 -17.11 -1.06 21.92
N LEU A 431 -18.00 -0.31 21.25
CA LEU A 431 -19.07 -0.88 20.44
C LEU A 431 -18.60 -0.93 18.98
N LEU A 432 -18.53 -2.14 18.43
CA LEU A 432 -18.21 -2.39 17.02
C LEU A 432 -19.51 -2.62 16.26
N ALA A 433 -20.03 -1.57 15.65
CA ALA A 433 -21.22 -1.63 14.79
C ALA A 433 -20.79 -1.85 13.34
N LEU A 434 -21.06 -3.03 12.79
CA LEU A 434 -20.73 -3.43 11.44
C LEU A 434 -21.89 -3.14 10.49
N ASP A 435 -21.63 -2.34 9.46
CA ASP A 435 -22.57 -2.17 8.36
C ASP A 435 -22.68 -3.50 7.59
N VAL A 436 -23.89 -4.03 7.51
CA VAL A 436 -24.25 -5.25 6.77
C VAL A 436 -25.27 -4.97 5.68
N SER A 437 -25.37 -3.71 5.24
CA SER A 437 -26.17 -3.31 4.08
C SER A 437 -25.65 -3.93 2.79
N GLY A 438 -26.49 -3.99 1.75
CA GLY A 438 -26.11 -4.58 0.47
C GLY A 438 -24.86 -3.94 -0.18
N SER A 439 -24.58 -2.66 0.11
CA SER A 439 -23.38 -1.97 -0.37
C SER A 439 -22.08 -2.61 0.15
N MET A 440 -22.12 -3.24 1.32
CA MET A 440 -20.99 -3.90 1.98
C MET A 440 -20.64 -5.27 1.37
N SER A 441 -21.48 -5.79 0.47
CA SER A 441 -21.16 -6.94 -0.38
C SER A 441 -20.14 -6.61 -1.48
N SER A 442 -19.82 -5.33 -1.68
CA SER A 442 -18.80 -4.89 -2.64
C SER A 442 -17.42 -5.43 -2.27
N PRO A 443 -16.54 -5.75 -3.23
CA PRO A 443 -15.16 -6.12 -2.96
C PRO A 443 -14.41 -5.06 -2.17
N ALA A 444 -13.67 -5.47 -1.14
CA ALA A 444 -12.83 -4.58 -0.36
C ALA A 444 -11.61 -4.16 -1.17
N ASN A 445 -11.27 -2.87 -1.15
CA ASN A 445 -10.06 -2.36 -1.77
C ASN A 445 -8.93 -2.26 -0.73
N PRO A 446 -7.70 -2.70 -1.04
CA PRO A 446 -7.25 -3.27 -2.32
C PRO A 446 -7.40 -4.80 -2.47
N ILE A 447 -8.00 -5.48 -1.51
CA ILE A 447 -8.04 -6.95 -1.37
C ILE A 447 -9.39 -7.47 -1.88
N GLN A 448 -9.54 -7.47 -3.20
CA GLN A 448 -10.82 -7.73 -3.86
C GLN A 448 -11.34 -9.17 -3.70
N CYS A 449 -10.53 -10.10 -3.17
CA CYS A 449 -10.95 -11.48 -2.92
C CYS A 449 -11.82 -11.63 -1.66
N ILE A 450 -12.03 -10.55 -0.90
CA ILE A 450 -12.97 -10.45 0.21
C ILE A 450 -13.87 -9.22 0.00
N SER A 451 -15.07 -9.26 0.54
CA SER A 451 -16.04 -8.16 0.58
C SER A 451 -15.70 -7.12 1.66
N CYS A 452 -16.29 -5.92 1.57
CA CYS A 452 -16.21 -4.90 2.61
C CYS A 452 -16.77 -5.41 3.94
N ALA A 453 -17.84 -6.20 3.92
CA ALA A 453 -18.41 -6.85 5.10
C ALA A 453 -17.41 -7.83 5.75
N GLU A 454 -16.80 -8.73 4.97
CA GLU A 454 -15.78 -9.66 5.48
C GLU A 454 -14.55 -8.93 6.02
N ALA A 455 -14.09 -7.86 5.35
CA ALA A 455 -12.98 -7.04 5.82
C ALA A 455 -13.32 -6.33 7.15
N ALA A 456 -14.52 -5.76 7.27
CA ALA A 456 -14.98 -5.11 8.49
C ALA A 456 -15.14 -6.11 9.64
N ALA A 457 -15.69 -7.30 9.36
CA ALA A 457 -15.79 -8.39 10.34
C ALA A 457 -14.40 -8.87 10.81
N ALA A 458 -13.44 -9.01 9.89
CA ALA A 458 -12.07 -9.39 10.24
C ALA A 458 -11.40 -8.34 11.15
N LEU A 459 -11.58 -7.05 10.86
CA LEU A 459 -11.07 -5.96 11.71
C LEU A 459 -11.76 -5.91 13.09
N ALA A 460 -13.07 -6.17 13.13
CA ALA A 460 -13.80 -6.28 14.39
C ALA A 460 -13.26 -7.46 15.21
N MET A 461 -13.05 -8.63 14.60
CA MET A 461 -12.51 -9.81 15.26
C MET A 461 -11.12 -9.55 15.85
N VAL A 462 -10.24 -8.84 15.13
CA VAL A 462 -8.94 -8.43 15.67
C VAL A 462 -9.12 -7.60 16.93
N THR A 463 -10.02 -6.61 16.91
CA THR A 463 -10.28 -5.73 18.05
C THR A 463 -10.86 -6.50 19.24
N VAL A 464 -11.87 -7.34 19.00
CA VAL A 464 -12.52 -8.18 20.02
C VAL A 464 -11.52 -9.12 20.69
N ARG A 465 -10.52 -9.62 19.97
CA ARG A 465 -9.55 -10.59 20.48
C ARG A 465 -8.36 -9.98 21.22
N ILE A 466 -8.01 -8.73 20.93
CA ILE A 466 -6.91 -8.05 21.63
C ILE A 466 -7.38 -7.28 22.86
N GLU A 467 -8.61 -6.75 22.82
CA GLU A 467 -9.17 -5.99 23.93
C GLU A 467 -9.54 -6.91 25.10
N PRO A 468 -9.54 -6.41 26.36
CA PRO A 468 -9.92 -7.21 27.51
C PRO A 468 -11.33 -7.81 27.37
N ALA A 469 -11.53 -8.97 28.01
CA ALA A 469 -12.84 -9.63 28.01
C ALA A 469 -13.95 -8.65 28.48
N ASN A 470 -15.12 -8.73 27.82
CA ASN A 470 -16.29 -7.90 28.10
C ASN A 470 -16.14 -6.39 27.87
N THR A 471 -15.07 -5.92 27.21
CA THR A 471 -14.98 -4.50 26.82
C THR A 471 -15.47 -4.24 25.40
N CYS A 472 -15.60 -5.27 24.56
CA CYS A 472 -16.13 -5.16 23.21
C CYS A 472 -17.54 -5.76 23.07
N GLN A 473 -18.43 -5.02 22.43
CA GLN A 473 -19.71 -5.54 21.93
C GLN A 473 -19.76 -5.41 20.41
N VAL A 474 -20.21 -6.45 19.71
CA VAL A 474 -20.34 -6.45 18.25
C VAL A 474 -21.81 -6.50 17.86
N VAL A 475 -22.23 -5.58 17.00
CA VAL A 475 -23.59 -5.52 16.45
C VAL A 475 -23.52 -5.31 14.94
N GLY A 476 -24.53 -5.78 14.23
CA GLY A 476 -24.73 -5.50 12.81
C GLY A 476 -25.80 -4.44 12.64
N PHE A 477 -25.72 -3.65 11.58
CA PHE A 477 -26.80 -2.75 11.21
C PHE A 477 -26.99 -2.66 9.70
N CYS A 478 -28.25 -2.51 9.30
CA CYS A 478 -28.67 -2.10 7.96
C CYS A 478 -29.83 -1.10 8.12
N SER A 479 -31.03 -1.41 7.58
CA SER A 479 -32.25 -0.66 7.93
C SER A 479 -32.77 -0.96 9.35
N LYS A 480 -32.21 -1.98 10.02
CA LYS A 480 -32.49 -2.34 11.40
C LYS A 480 -31.21 -2.84 12.10
N LEU A 481 -31.21 -2.87 13.43
CA LEU A 481 -30.18 -3.57 14.19
C LEU A 481 -30.31 -5.08 13.96
N VAL A 482 -29.16 -5.72 13.75
CA VAL A 482 -29.03 -7.15 13.51
C VAL A 482 -28.06 -7.71 14.54
N ASN A 483 -28.49 -8.74 15.26
CA ASN A 483 -27.57 -9.47 16.12
C ASN A 483 -26.69 -10.38 15.25
N LEU A 484 -25.37 -10.18 15.32
CA LEU A 484 -24.40 -10.94 14.54
C LEU A 484 -23.95 -12.22 15.25
N ASN A 485 -24.30 -12.41 16.53
CA ASN A 485 -23.85 -13.55 17.35
C ASN A 485 -22.32 -13.74 17.35
N ILE A 486 -21.56 -12.66 17.16
CA ILE A 486 -20.08 -12.67 17.23
C ILE A 486 -19.69 -12.44 18.68
N CYS A 487 -19.18 -13.48 19.35
CA CYS A 487 -18.74 -13.43 20.74
C CYS A 487 -17.20 -13.45 20.85
N SER A 488 -16.67 -12.86 21.92
CA SER A 488 -15.29 -13.04 22.36
C SER A 488 -15.12 -14.44 22.99
N GLY A 489 -15.18 -15.49 22.16
CA GLY A 489 -14.98 -16.89 22.61
C GLY A 489 -13.54 -17.32 22.48
#